data_AF-A0A5B0PU94-F1
#
_entry.id   AF-A0A5B0PU94-F1
#
_cell.length_a   1.000
_cell.length_b   1.000
_cell.length_c   1.000
_cell.angle_alpha   90.00
_cell.angle_beta   90.00
_cell.angle_gamma   90.00
#
_symmetry.space_group_name_H-M   'P 1'
#
loop_
_entity.id
_entity.type
_entity.pdbx_description
1 polymer ?
#
loop_
_entity_poly.entity_id
_entity_poly.type
_entity_poly.pdbx_seq_one_letter_code
_entity_poly.pdbx_strand_id
1 'polypeptide(L)'
;MQTKSNNAVAFRRIFHPATLHGPFDIIASLGQIGGGDTTYGQFQYDTTIGFTDPTHGNETNIMIKANCYGLVPSALQADKVYILHGRLIARNEDVPPVLFCEQEVTLNIGDSSTYMSALANKVVIKGFGIVIKHEEVPGLGIGNAPQTNLHVVLRHTDYDNMSRSKVEFKITYIVLGNKILGKTFGLFRLGRETAILGYISGYISKDKMWEVKVTTVAPTSGNQAATVVAPQRGARSGNTHRRPRLIQLGGEQTNLIPTEQPSNNGGHGNAANVNNYQSPAGAGPSGSGTLPANPKFEDGEVTEAAPEPQFVNTFQKRQTPKGVLADAKKRMKGL
;
A
#
# COMPACT_ATOMS: atom_id res chain seq x y z
N MET A 1 -16.41 -4.55 -53.40
CA MET A 1 -16.27 -3.63 -52.24
C MET A 1 -16.14 -4.47 -50.98
N GLN A 2 -14.99 -4.36 -50.30
CA GLN A 2 -14.61 -5.23 -49.18
C GLN A 2 -14.66 -4.36 -47.91
N THR A 3 -15.66 -4.56 -47.07
CA THR A 3 -15.75 -3.89 -45.76
C THR A 3 -14.96 -4.70 -44.73
N LYS A 4 -13.78 -4.19 -44.36
CA LYS A 4 -13.01 -4.69 -43.22
C LYS A 4 -13.78 -4.37 -41.93
N SER A 5 -14.22 -5.41 -41.23
CA SER A 5 -14.70 -5.32 -39.85
C SER A 5 -13.51 -5.05 -38.93
N ASN A 6 -13.53 -3.89 -38.26
CA ASN A 6 -12.56 -3.53 -37.24
C ASN A 6 -12.70 -4.48 -36.04
N ASN A 7 -11.69 -5.32 -35.82
CA ASN A 7 -11.54 -6.03 -34.55
C ASN A 7 -11.22 -5.00 -33.45
N ALA A 8 -12.25 -4.58 -32.72
CA ALA A 8 -12.07 -3.83 -31.49
C ALA A 8 -11.43 -4.77 -30.46
N VAL A 9 -10.12 -4.62 -30.24
CA VAL A 9 -9.44 -5.23 -29.10
C VAL A 9 -10.10 -4.65 -27.86
N ALA A 10 -10.81 -5.47 -27.08
CA ALA A 10 -11.35 -5.06 -25.80
C ALA A 10 -10.20 -4.59 -24.90
N PHE A 11 -10.04 -3.27 -24.76
CA PHE A 11 -9.07 -2.72 -23.83
C PHE A 11 -9.48 -3.12 -22.42
N ARG A 12 -8.70 -4.03 -21.80
CA ARG A 12 -8.81 -4.28 -20.36
C ARG A 12 -8.69 -2.92 -19.66
N ARG A 13 -9.61 -2.62 -18.75
CA ARG A 13 -9.48 -1.47 -17.84
C ARG A 13 -8.36 -1.79 -16.85
N ILE A 14 -7.13 -1.45 -17.21
CA ILE A 14 -5.96 -1.58 -16.33
C ILE A 14 -5.89 -0.32 -15.47
N PHE A 15 -5.67 -0.53 -14.16
CA PHE A 15 -5.49 0.51 -13.15
C PHE A 15 -4.12 0.35 -12.49
N HIS A 16 -3.53 1.49 -12.16
CA HIS A 16 -2.19 1.70 -11.64
C HIS A 16 -2.30 2.60 -10.41
N PRO A 17 -2.77 2.06 -9.28
CA PRO A 17 -3.11 2.86 -8.11
C PRO A 17 -1.87 3.42 -7.40
N ALA A 18 -2.10 4.46 -6.61
CA ALA A 18 -1.16 4.93 -5.59
C ALA A 18 -1.90 4.95 -4.25
N THR A 19 -1.33 4.32 -3.22
CA THR A 19 -1.89 4.34 -1.88
C THR A 19 -0.95 5.03 -0.90
N LEU A 20 -1.54 5.79 0.03
CA LEU A 20 -0.84 6.46 1.11
C LEU A 20 -1.08 5.73 2.42
N HIS A 21 -0.08 5.81 3.29
CA HIS A 21 -0.14 5.32 4.65
C HIS A 21 0.71 6.22 5.55
N GLY A 22 0.16 6.75 6.63
CA GLY A 22 0.94 7.56 7.55
C GLY A 22 0.07 8.38 8.50
N PRO A 23 0.71 9.22 9.32
CA PRO A 23 0.02 10.15 10.20
C PRO A 23 -0.48 11.38 9.42
N PHE A 24 -1.69 11.82 9.74
CA PHE A 24 -2.37 12.98 9.18
C PHE A 24 -2.99 13.80 10.30
N ASP A 25 -2.75 15.10 10.29
CA ASP A 25 -3.42 16.05 11.17
C ASP A 25 -4.74 16.48 10.53
N ILE A 26 -5.86 16.19 11.19
CA ILE A 26 -7.19 16.57 10.70
C ILE A 26 -7.49 17.99 11.17
N ILE A 27 -7.45 18.94 10.23
CA ILE A 27 -7.61 20.37 10.50
C ILE A 27 -9.09 20.72 10.65
N ALA A 28 -9.94 20.17 9.79
CA ALA A 28 -11.37 20.44 9.83
C ALA A 28 -12.18 19.23 9.37
N SER A 29 -13.36 19.06 9.98
CA SER A 29 -14.41 18.17 9.50
C SER A 29 -15.40 18.98 8.68
N LEU A 30 -15.55 18.63 7.39
CA LEU A 30 -16.41 19.34 6.45
C LEU A 30 -17.81 18.70 6.33
N GLY A 31 -18.06 17.64 7.10
CA GLY A 31 -19.34 16.93 7.11
C GLY A 31 -19.47 15.86 6.03
N GLN A 32 -20.70 15.38 5.85
CA GLN A 32 -21.01 14.31 4.92
C GLN A 32 -21.17 14.82 3.48
N ILE A 33 -20.49 14.16 2.54
CA ILE A 33 -20.59 14.41 1.10
C ILE A 33 -21.97 13.94 0.61
N GLY A 34 -22.67 14.80 -0.14
CA GLY A 34 -23.94 14.50 -0.79
C GLY A 34 -25.19 14.98 -0.04
N GLY A 35 -25.06 15.42 1.22
CA GLY A 35 -26.15 15.96 2.02
C GLY A 35 -27.15 14.89 2.50
N GLY A 36 -27.55 14.98 3.77
CA GLY A 36 -28.53 14.09 4.42
C GLY A 36 -28.07 13.66 5.81
N ASP A 37 -29.00 13.63 6.76
CA ASP A 37 -28.77 13.16 8.14
C ASP A 37 -28.79 11.62 8.21
N THR A 38 -28.01 10.98 7.35
CA THR A 38 -27.85 9.52 7.37
C THR A 38 -26.81 9.12 8.39
N THR A 39 -27.01 7.99 9.06
CA THR A 39 -26.08 7.49 10.07
C THR A 39 -24.76 6.97 9.48
N TYR A 40 -24.71 6.72 8.17
CA TYR A 40 -23.54 6.28 7.43
C TYR A 40 -23.37 7.07 6.13
N GLY A 41 -22.13 7.24 5.67
CA GLY A 41 -21.84 7.93 4.43
C GLY A 41 -20.36 8.21 4.24
N GLN A 42 -20.06 9.04 3.23
CA GLN A 42 -18.71 9.53 2.99
C GLN A 42 -18.52 10.88 3.67
N PHE A 43 -17.56 10.97 4.58
CA PHE A 43 -17.22 12.19 5.30
C PHE A 43 -15.97 12.82 4.72
N GLN A 44 -15.94 14.14 4.62
CA GLN A 44 -14.83 14.90 4.07
C GLN A 44 -14.11 15.69 5.16
N TYR A 45 -12.78 15.74 5.04
CA TYR A 45 -11.89 16.41 5.98
C TYR A 45 -10.83 17.22 5.26
N ASP A 46 -10.39 18.31 5.89
CA ASP A 46 -9.17 19.02 5.53
C ASP A 46 -7.99 18.46 6.31
N THR A 47 -6.91 18.16 5.61
CA THR A 47 -5.65 17.67 6.19
C THR A 47 -4.49 18.04 5.28
N THR A 48 -3.26 17.80 5.72
CA THR A 48 -2.05 18.11 4.96
C THR A 48 -1.14 16.90 4.83
N ILE A 49 -0.27 16.94 3.82
CA ILE A 49 0.95 16.14 3.80
C ILE A 49 2.13 17.08 3.99
N GLY A 50 2.84 16.88 5.10
CA GLY A 50 4.07 17.61 5.43
C GLY A 50 5.31 16.98 4.82
N PHE A 51 6.24 17.80 4.35
CA PHE A 51 7.59 17.41 3.99
C PHE A 51 8.60 18.47 4.38
N THR A 52 9.86 18.08 4.51
CA THR A 52 10.94 19.04 4.78
C THR A 52 11.47 19.57 3.46
N ASP A 53 11.39 20.88 3.25
CA ASP A 53 11.94 21.53 2.06
C ASP A 53 13.47 21.28 2.01
N PRO A 54 13.98 20.63 0.96
CA PRO A 54 15.41 20.35 0.84
C PRO A 54 16.27 21.61 0.67
N THR A 55 15.70 22.74 0.27
CA THR A 55 16.42 24.01 0.07
C THR A 55 16.51 24.85 1.34
N HIS A 56 15.41 25.03 2.06
CA HIS A 56 15.36 25.88 3.25
C HIS A 56 15.42 25.09 4.57
N GLY A 57 15.20 23.77 4.55
CA GLY A 57 15.13 22.93 5.75
C GLY A 57 13.84 23.10 6.57
N ASN A 58 12.94 23.99 6.14
CA ASN A 58 11.67 24.25 6.81
C ASN A 58 10.63 23.18 6.45
N GLU A 59 9.72 22.92 7.38
CA GLU A 59 8.55 22.11 7.09
C GLU A 59 7.58 22.86 6.18
N THR A 60 7.16 22.21 5.10
CA THR A 60 6.14 22.69 4.18
C THR A 60 4.99 21.69 4.18
N ASN A 61 3.76 22.21 4.26
CA ASN A 61 2.54 21.41 4.30
C ASN A 61 1.69 21.73 3.08
N ILE A 62 1.26 20.70 2.34
CA ILE A 62 0.36 20.85 1.20
C ILE A 62 -1.01 20.27 1.58
N MET A 63 -2.04 21.09 1.42
CA MET A 63 -3.43 20.74 1.70
C MET A 63 -3.92 19.63 0.77
N ILE A 64 -4.59 18.63 1.35
CA ILE A 64 -5.33 17.60 0.64
C ILE A 64 -6.71 17.43 1.28
N LYS A 65 -7.64 16.79 0.56
CA LYS A 65 -8.89 16.33 1.15
C LYS A 65 -8.76 14.87 1.56
N ALA A 66 -9.26 14.50 2.73
CA ALA A 66 -9.46 13.10 3.10
C ALA A 66 -10.96 12.78 3.06
N ASN A 67 -11.32 11.72 2.35
CA ASN A 67 -12.69 11.25 2.20
C ASN A 67 -12.81 9.83 2.75
N CYS A 68 -13.38 9.65 3.93
CA CYS A 68 -13.53 8.33 4.56
C CYS A 68 -15.01 7.90 4.53
N TYR A 69 -15.27 6.66 4.12
CA TYR A 69 -16.61 6.09 4.21
C TYR A 69 -16.79 5.40 5.57
N GLY A 70 -17.83 5.77 6.31
CA GLY A 70 -18.03 5.24 7.66
C GLY A 70 -19.37 5.63 8.27
N LEU A 71 -19.47 5.49 9.59
CA LEU A 71 -20.61 5.89 10.40
C LEU A 71 -20.34 7.24 11.09
N VAL A 72 -21.38 8.02 11.39
CA VAL A 72 -21.26 9.30 12.12
C VAL A 72 -20.44 9.18 13.42
N PRO A 73 -20.64 8.17 14.30
CA PRO A 73 -19.86 8.04 15.53
C PRO A 73 -18.38 7.70 15.31
N SER A 74 -18.03 7.18 14.12
CA SER A 74 -16.66 6.88 13.73
C SER A 74 -15.99 8.01 12.95
N ALA A 75 -16.72 9.09 12.64
CA ALA A 75 -16.18 10.22 11.90
C ALA A 75 -14.92 10.79 12.58
N LEU A 76 -13.93 11.15 11.78
CA LEU A 76 -12.70 11.77 12.27
C LEU A 76 -13.03 13.14 12.90
N GLN A 77 -12.31 13.45 13.96
CA GLN A 77 -12.46 14.72 14.68
C GLN A 77 -11.38 15.70 14.22
N ALA A 78 -11.73 16.98 14.19
CA ALA A 78 -10.75 18.05 13.99
C ALA A 78 -9.77 18.12 15.18
N ASP A 79 -8.59 18.70 14.94
CA ASP A 79 -7.51 18.89 15.90
C ASP A 79 -6.99 17.58 16.52
N LYS A 80 -7.08 16.49 15.75
CA LYS A 80 -6.55 15.17 16.10
C LYS A 80 -5.63 14.66 15.00
N VAL A 81 -4.61 13.92 15.42
CA VAL A 81 -3.73 13.19 14.52
C VAL A 81 -4.21 11.74 14.39
N TYR A 82 -4.35 11.27 13.15
CA TYR A 82 -4.74 9.91 12.83
C TYR A 82 -3.71 9.22 11.95
N ILE A 83 -3.51 7.92 12.15
CA ILE A 83 -2.93 7.07 11.10
C ILE A 83 -4.03 6.77 10.10
N LEU A 84 -3.85 7.22 8.85
CA LEU A 84 -4.74 6.92 7.74
C LEU A 84 -4.07 5.98 6.75
N HIS A 85 -4.89 5.17 6.10
CA HIS A 85 -4.54 4.38 4.93
C HIS A 85 -5.59 4.62 3.85
N GLY A 86 -5.16 4.76 2.60
CA GLY A 86 -6.12 5.00 1.53
C GLY A 86 -5.51 5.20 0.14
N ARG A 87 -6.38 5.30 -0.86
CA ARG A 87 -5.99 5.57 -2.25
C ARG A 87 -5.85 7.08 -2.48
N LEU A 88 -4.79 7.49 -3.16
CA LEU A 88 -4.55 8.87 -3.55
C LEU A 88 -5.03 9.11 -4.97
N ILE A 89 -5.79 10.19 -5.17
CA ILE A 89 -6.07 10.79 -6.48
C ILE A 89 -5.43 12.18 -6.50
N ALA A 90 -4.34 12.34 -7.23
CA ALA A 90 -3.60 13.60 -7.32
C ALA A 90 -3.61 14.14 -8.75
N ARG A 91 -4.71 14.74 -9.19
CA ARG A 91 -5.00 15.11 -10.60
C ARG A 91 -3.96 15.98 -11.33
N ASN A 92 -2.96 16.50 -10.62
CA ASN A 92 -1.99 17.48 -11.14
C ASN A 92 -2.65 18.74 -11.72
N GLU A 93 -3.75 19.16 -11.07
CA GLU A 93 -4.56 20.34 -11.39
C GLU A 93 -4.55 21.32 -10.21
N ASP A 94 -5.09 22.54 -10.36
CA ASP A 94 -5.21 23.53 -9.27
C ASP A 94 -6.32 23.17 -8.26
N VAL A 95 -6.47 21.88 -7.96
CA VAL A 95 -7.42 21.36 -6.98
C VAL A 95 -6.67 20.47 -5.99
N PRO A 96 -7.05 20.49 -4.70
CA PRO A 96 -6.43 19.64 -3.71
C PRO A 96 -6.51 18.15 -4.09
N PRO A 97 -5.42 17.38 -3.98
CA PRO A 97 -5.47 15.92 -4.07
C PRO A 97 -6.46 15.34 -3.06
N VAL A 98 -7.02 14.17 -3.39
CA VAL A 98 -7.99 13.48 -2.53
C VAL A 98 -7.42 12.14 -2.08
N LEU A 99 -7.40 11.92 -0.77
CA LEU A 99 -7.16 10.63 -0.14
C LEU A 99 -8.50 9.96 0.16
N PHE A 100 -8.79 8.84 -0.49
CA PHE A 100 -9.92 7.98 -0.14
C PHE A 100 -9.48 7.01 0.95
N CYS A 101 -9.79 7.35 2.21
CA CYS A 101 -9.35 6.64 3.40
C CYS A 101 -10.25 5.45 3.76
N GLU A 102 -9.61 4.41 4.31
CA GLU A 102 -10.26 3.22 4.86
C GLU A 102 -10.51 3.43 6.36
N GLN A 103 -11.77 3.63 6.73
CA GLN A 103 -12.16 3.94 8.10
C GLN A 103 -11.82 2.80 9.09
N GLU A 104 -11.93 1.55 8.66
CA GLU A 104 -11.73 0.35 9.51
C GLU A 104 -10.31 0.22 10.07
N VAL A 105 -9.32 0.78 9.38
CA VAL A 105 -7.90 0.72 9.76
C VAL A 105 -7.38 2.06 10.27
N THR A 106 -8.28 3.03 10.47
CA THR A 106 -7.92 4.35 10.99
C THR A 106 -7.70 4.31 12.49
N LEU A 107 -6.64 4.96 12.97
CA LEU A 107 -6.26 4.99 14.38
C LEU A 107 -6.00 6.42 14.84
N ASN A 108 -6.73 6.90 15.86
CA ASN A 108 -6.41 8.16 16.54
C ASN A 108 -5.15 7.96 17.40
N ILE A 109 -4.14 8.82 17.22
CA ILE A 109 -2.86 8.74 17.94
C ILE A 109 -2.59 9.95 18.85
N GLY A 110 -3.52 10.89 18.97
CA GLY A 110 -3.41 12.02 19.89
C GLY A 110 -4.03 13.33 19.38
N ASP A 111 -3.98 14.34 20.23
CA ASP A 111 -4.34 15.72 19.89
C ASP A 111 -3.23 16.40 19.09
N SER A 112 -3.59 17.19 18.08
CA SER A 112 -2.64 17.92 17.24
C SER A 112 -1.78 18.88 18.05
N SER A 113 -2.35 19.52 19.08
CA SER A 113 -1.65 20.46 19.97
C SER A 113 -0.60 19.81 20.88
N THR A 114 -0.70 18.50 21.15
CA THR A 114 0.21 17.78 22.04
C THR A 114 1.07 16.74 21.32
N TYR A 115 0.88 16.58 20.01
CA TYR A 115 1.63 15.62 19.22
C TYR A 115 3.10 16.04 19.09
N MET A 116 4.00 15.31 19.74
CA MET A 116 5.40 15.70 19.90
C MET A 116 6.31 15.37 18.72
N SER A 117 5.82 14.61 17.73
CA SER A 117 6.64 14.16 16.58
C SER A 117 6.35 14.98 15.34
N ALA A 118 7.39 15.30 14.57
CA ALA A 118 7.21 15.96 13.28
C ALA A 118 6.48 15.03 12.30
N LEU A 119 5.44 15.55 11.63
CA LEU A 119 4.67 14.82 10.62
C LEU A 119 5.38 14.81 9.25
N ALA A 120 6.29 15.76 9.03
CA ALA A 120 7.08 15.86 7.82
C ALA A 120 7.78 14.55 7.44
N ASN A 121 7.63 14.15 6.17
CA ASN A 121 8.25 12.95 5.58
C ASN A 121 7.81 11.62 6.25
N LYS A 122 6.67 11.59 6.96
CA LYS A 122 6.14 10.36 7.60
C LYS A 122 5.04 9.66 6.81
N VAL A 123 4.58 10.27 5.70
CA VAL A 123 3.59 9.65 4.82
C VAL A 123 4.31 8.76 3.80
N VAL A 124 4.08 7.46 3.95
CA VAL A 124 4.53 6.42 3.03
C VAL A 124 3.59 6.35 1.84
N ILE A 125 4.15 6.10 0.66
CA ILE A 125 3.40 5.86 -0.57
C ILE A 125 3.81 4.52 -1.18
N LYS A 126 2.80 3.74 -1.58
CA LYS A 126 2.94 2.56 -2.44
C LYS A 126 2.36 2.91 -3.80
N GLY A 127 3.22 3.06 -4.79
CA GLY A 127 2.82 3.34 -6.16
C GLY A 127 2.95 2.10 -7.03
N PHE A 128 1.92 1.80 -7.80
CA PHE A 128 2.01 0.89 -8.94
C PHE A 128 1.73 1.71 -10.19
N GLY A 129 2.71 1.87 -11.09
CA GLY A 129 2.61 2.83 -12.19
C GLY A 129 3.42 2.45 -13.41
N ILE A 130 3.15 3.14 -14.52
CA ILE A 130 3.88 3.00 -15.78
C ILE A 130 4.95 4.08 -15.85
N VAL A 131 6.21 3.70 -16.09
CA VAL A 131 7.30 4.66 -16.29
C VAL A 131 7.07 5.44 -17.60
N ILE A 132 6.92 6.76 -17.50
CA ILE A 132 6.70 7.64 -18.67
C ILE A 132 7.86 8.60 -18.93
N LYS A 133 8.71 8.85 -17.92
CA LYS A 133 9.94 9.64 -18.03
C LYS A 133 10.94 9.11 -17.00
N HIS A 134 12.22 9.10 -17.34
CA HIS A 134 13.28 8.99 -16.35
C HIS A 134 14.51 9.80 -16.78
N GLU A 135 15.22 10.37 -15.82
CA GLU A 135 16.45 11.14 -16.07
C GLU A 135 17.39 11.02 -14.87
N GLU A 136 18.69 10.95 -15.15
CA GLU A 136 19.73 10.98 -14.12
C GLU A 136 20.05 12.44 -13.77
N VAL A 137 19.99 12.76 -12.48
CA VAL A 137 20.14 14.12 -11.95
C VAL A 137 21.22 14.13 -10.88
N PRO A 138 22.20 15.06 -10.93
CA PRO A 138 23.13 15.25 -9.84
C PRO A 138 22.40 15.58 -8.53
N GLY A 139 22.84 14.98 -7.43
CA GLY A 139 22.25 15.19 -6.13
C GLY A 139 23.22 14.94 -4.99
N LEU A 140 22.72 15.07 -3.77
CA LEU A 140 23.50 14.85 -2.55
C LEU A 140 23.02 13.58 -1.84
N GLY A 141 23.98 12.79 -1.39
CA GLY A 141 23.78 11.61 -0.57
C GLY A 141 23.93 11.91 0.91
N ILE A 142 24.00 10.84 1.70
CA ILE A 142 24.27 10.95 3.14
C ILE A 142 25.62 11.66 3.34
N GLY A 143 25.64 12.66 4.23
CA GLY A 143 26.84 13.45 4.51
C GLY A 143 27.22 14.43 3.40
N ASN A 144 26.26 14.84 2.56
CA ASN A 144 26.49 15.76 1.43
C ASN A 144 27.48 15.25 0.38
N ALA A 145 27.67 13.93 0.30
CA ALA A 145 28.49 13.32 -0.75
C ALA A 145 27.79 13.48 -2.11
N PRO A 146 28.48 13.94 -3.17
CA PRO A 146 27.92 13.96 -4.51
C PRO A 146 27.48 12.56 -4.95
N GLN A 147 26.28 12.45 -5.49
CA GLN A 147 25.77 11.22 -6.10
C GLN A 147 24.87 11.56 -7.30
N THR A 148 24.64 10.58 -8.17
CA THR A 148 23.68 10.71 -9.27
C THR A 148 22.39 10.00 -8.90
N ASN A 149 21.30 10.74 -8.75
CA ASN A 149 19.98 10.18 -8.49
C ASN A 149 19.23 9.93 -9.80
N LEU A 150 18.28 9.00 -9.81
CA LEU A 150 17.38 8.82 -10.94
C LEU A 150 16.01 9.40 -10.57
N HIS A 151 15.56 10.38 -11.33
CA HIS A 151 14.21 10.93 -11.24
C HIS A 151 13.34 10.18 -12.24
N VAL A 152 12.30 9.51 -11.74
CA VAL A 152 11.39 8.69 -12.54
C VAL A 152 9.98 9.24 -12.39
N VAL A 153 9.34 9.61 -13.49
CA VAL A 153 7.92 9.96 -13.46
C VAL A 153 7.11 8.70 -13.79
N LEU A 154 6.30 8.28 -12.83
CA LEU A 154 5.30 7.26 -13.09
C LEU A 154 3.95 7.90 -13.41
N ARG A 155 3.28 7.33 -14.40
CA ARG A 155 1.86 7.51 -14.63
C ARG A 155 1.07 6.52 -13.78
N HIS A 156 0.18 7.05 -12.97
CA HIS A 156 -0.83 6.35 -12.21
C HIS A 156 -2.19 6.54 -12.84
N THR A 157 -3.08 5.62 -12.54
CA THR A 157 -4.40 5.59 -13.13
C THR A 157 -5.34 4.87 -12.20
N ASP A 158 -6.41 5.54 -11.77
CA ASP A 158 -7.35 4.96 -10.82
C ASP A 158 -8.77 5.47 -11.09
N TYR A 159 -9.76 4.92 -10.38
CA TYR A 159 -11.14 5.40 -10.42
C TYR A 159 -11.35 6.44 -9.32
N ASP A 160 -11.84 7.61 -9.72
CA ASP A 160 -12.26 8.67 -8.81
C ASP A 160 -13.76 8.54 -8.51
N ASN A 161 -14.07 8.29 -7.24
CA ASN A 161 -15.44 8.11 -6.78
C ASN A 161 -16.28 9.39 -6.91
N MET A 162 -15.64 10.56 -6.84
CA MET A 162 -16.32 11.86 -6.89
C MET A 162 -16.76 12.19 -8.31
N SER A 163 -15.87 12.05 -9.30
CA SER A 163 -16.22 12.31 -10.71
C SER A 163 -16.76 11.08 -11.44
N ARG A 164 -16.80 9.92 -10.78
CA ARG A 164 -17.25 8.63 -11.33
C ARG A 164 -16.55 8.28 -12.64
N SER A 165 -15.27 8.59 -12.72
CA SER A 165 -14.49 8.48 -13.94
C SER A 165 -13.11 7.92 -13.66
N LYS A 166 -12.51 7.31 -14.69
CA LYS A 166 -11.10 6.97 -14.69
C LYS A 166 -10.29 8.27 -14.74
N VAL A 167 -9.33 8.41 -13.86
CA VAL A 167 -8.42 9.56 -13.79
C VAL A 167 -6.98 9.09 -13.95
N GLU A 168 -6.19 9.89 -14.66
CA GLU A 168 -4.76 9.68 -14.83
C GLU A 168 -4.04 10.79 -14.05
N PHE A 169 -2.95 10.44 -13.37
CA PHE A 169 -2.09 11.41 -12.73
C PHE A 169 -0.65 10.93 -12.66
N LYS A 170 0.26 11.83 -12.32
CA LYS A 170 1.70 11.65 -12.36
C LYS A 170 2.33 11.97 -11.00
N ILE A 171 3.33 11.18 -10.65
CA ILE A 171 4.13 11.35 -9.44
C ILE A 171 5.61 11.17 -9.83
N THR A 172 6.47 12.03 -9.29
CA THR A 172 7.92 11.94 -9.46
C THR A 172 8.52 11.12 -8.32
N TYR A 173 9.29 10.10 -8.67
CA TYR A 173 9.99 9.21 -7.76
C TYR A 173 11.50 9.42 -7.89
N ILE A 174 12.14 9.77 -6.79
CA ILE A 174 13.58 10.00 -6.67
C ILE A 174 14.23 8.73 -6.12
N VAL A 175 14.92 8.00 -6.99
CA VAL A 175 15.71 6.82 -6.64
C VAL A 175 17.13 7.27 -6.34
N LEU A 176 17.58 7.06 -5.10
CA LEU A 176 18.89 7.54 -4.68
C LEU A 176 20.03 6.75 -5.34
N GLY A 177 21.08 7.46 -5.77
CA GLY A 177 22.30 6.91 -6.36
C GLY A 177 23.23 6.16 -5.40
N ASN A 178 22.73 5.75 -4.24
CA ASN A 178 23.55 5.08 -3.24
C ASN A 178 23.87 3.63 -3.65
N LYS A 179 24.77 2.98 -2.89
CA LYS A 179 25.23 1.60 -3.19
C LYS A 179 24.12 0.55 -3.22
N ILE A 180 22.95 0.85 -2.65
CA ILE A 180 21.80 -0.05 -2.54
C ILE A 180 20.88 0.14 -3.74
N LEU A 181 20.42 1.37 -3.98
CA LEU A 181 19.40 1.67 -4.99
C LEU A 181 19.97 2.07 -6.35
N GLY A 182 21.21 2.58 -6.44
CA GLY A 182 21.81 3.01 -7.71
C GLY A 182 21.87 1.88 -8.75
N LYS A 183 22.08 0.63 -8.31
CA LYS A 183 22.06 -0.56 -9.17
C LYS A 183 20.69 -0.87 -9.79
N THR A 184 19.63 -0.23 -9.31
CA THR A 184 18.26 -0.47 -9.77
C THR A 184 17.84 0.46 -10.91
N PHE A 185 18.67 1.43 -11.30
CA PHE A 185 18.30 2.43 -12.33
C PHE A 185 17.87 1.78 -13.65
N GLY A 186 18.59 0.75 -14.10
CA GLY A 186 18.26 0.01 -15.32
C GLY A 186 16.93 -0.77 -15.30
N LEU A 187 16.25 -0.85 -14.14
CA LEU A 187 14.92 -1.47 -14.03
C LEU A 187 13.81 -0.55 -14.56
N PHE A 188 14.01 0.77 -14.50
CA PHE A 188 13.05 1.79 -14.90
C PHE A 188 13.11 2.05 -16.41
N ARG A 189 12.45 1.20 -17.18
CA ARG A 189 12.34 1.36 -18.64
C ARG A 189 11.03 2.05 -18.98
N LEU A 190 11.05 2.97 -19.94
CA LEU A 190 9.85 3.60 -20.47
C LEU A 190 8.80 2.54 -20.86
N GLY A 191 7.54 2.80 -20.53
CA GLY A 191 6.40 1.91 -20.78
C GLY A 191 6.29 0.72 -19.83
N ARG A 192 7.26 0.50 -18.94
CA ARG A 192 7.24 -0.63 -18.01
C ARG A 192 6.43 -0.32 -16.76
N GLU A 193 5.63 -1.28 -16.33
CA GLU A 193 4.98 -1.27 -15.03
C GLU A 193 6.01 -1.51 -13.92
N THR A 194 5.93 -0.71 -12.87
CA THR A 194 6.82 -0.79 -11.71
C THR A 194 6.03 -0.56 -10.44
N ALA A 195 6.26 -1.42 -9.44
CA ALA A 195 5.83 -1.18 -8.08
C ALA A 195 6.96 -0.47 -7.31
N ILE A 196 6.62 0.62 -6.64
CA ILE A 196 7.54 1.46 -5.87
C ILE A 196 6.97 1.67 -4.47
N LEU A 197 7.84 1.59 -3.48
CA LEU A 197 7.58 2.04 -2.12
C LEU A 197 8.53 3.20 -1.81
N GLY A 198 7.99 4.25 -1.18
CA GLY A 198 8.77 5.40 -0.74
C GLY A 198 7.99 6.22 0.26
N TYR A 199 8.45 7.44 0.51
CA TYR A 199 7.72 8.43 1.31
C TYR A 199 7.66 9.76 0.57
N ILE A 200 6.59 10.52 0.81
CA ILE A 200 6.43 11.87 0.26
C ILE A 200 7.50 12.77 0.88
N SER A 201 8.28 13.42 0.02
CA SER A 201 9.44 14.22 0.43
C SER A 201 9.46 15.62 -0.19
N GLY A 202 8.48 15.94 -1.03
CA GLY A 202 8.44 17.19 -1.77
C GLY A 202 7.19 17.34 -2.62
N TYR A 203 7.03 18.52 -3.20
CA TYR A 203 5.97 18.86 -4.13
C TYR A 203 6.49 19.85 -5.18
N ILE A 204 6.35 19.51 -6.46
CA ILE A 204 6.75 20.35 -7.59
C ILE A 204 5.57 21.26 -7.92
N SER A 205 5.56 22.47 -7.38
CA SER A 205 4.44 23.43 -7.55
C SER A 205 4.10 23.74 -9.01
N LYS A 206 5.10 23.81 -9.90
CA LYS A 206 4.91 24.09 -11.32
C LYS A 206 4.08 23.02 -12.03
N ASP A 207 4.37 21.76 -11.74
CA ASP A 207 3.74 20.60 -12.40
C ASP A 207 2.62 19.99 -11.55
N LYS A 208 2.46 20.49 -10.31
CA LYS A 208 1.47 20.03 -9.32
C LYS A 208 1.64 18.55 -9.00
N MET A 209 2.89 18.10 -8.94
CA MET A 209 3.28 16.69 -8.76
C MET A 209 3.95 16.47 -7.42
N TRP A 210 3.59 15.38 -6.75
CA TRP A 210 4.30 14.92 -5.56
C TRP A 210 5.69 14.39 -5.91
N GLU A 211 6.63 14.59 -5.00
CA GLU A 211 7.96 13.99 -5.04
C GLU A 211 8.09 12.93 -3.95
N VAL A 212 8.59 11.76 -4.35
CA VAL A 212 8.70 10.59 -3.49
C VAL A 212 10.16 10.15 -3.42
N LYS A 213 10.73 10.09 -2.22
CA LYS A 213 12.02 9.39 -2.03
C LYS A 213 11.78 7.89 -1.95
N VAL A 214 12.37 7.17 -2.89
CA VAL A 214 12.19 5.71 -3.04
C VAL A 214 13.00 4.96 -2.00
N THR A 215 12.38 3.98 -1.36
CA THR A 215 13.01 3.05 -0.42
C THR A 215 13.07 1.63 -0.96
N THR A 216 12.14 1.23 -1.81
CA THR A 216 12.11 -0.10 -2.44
C THR A 216 11.50 -0.04 -3.83
N VAL A 217 12.04 -0.84 -4.74
CA VAL A 217 11.53 -1.01 -6.11
C VAL A 217 11.33 -2.49 -6.40
N ALA A 218 10.22 -2.81 -7.05
CA ALA A 218 9.92 -4.13 -7.59
C ALA A 218 9.45 -3.98 -9.04
N PRO A 219 10.28 -4.35 -10.03
CA PRO A 219 9.82 -4.40 -11.41
C PRO A 219 8.78 -5.51 -11.57
N THR A 220 7.65 -5.25 -12.22
CA THR A 220 6.66 -6.28 -12.46
C THR A 220 6.89 -6.98 -13.80
N SER A 221 6.44 -8.22 -13.88
CA SER A 221 6.60 -9.11 -15.03
C SER A 221 5.49 -8.91 -16.07
N GLY A 222 5.06 -7.67 -16.32
CA GLY A 222 4.08 -7.32 -17.35
C GLY A 222 4.59 -7.54 -18.79
N ASN A 223 5.23 -8.70 -19.03
CA ASN A 223 5.40 -9.51 -20.23
C ASN A 223 6.64 -10.43 -20.05
N GLN A 224 6.55 -11.60 -19.39
CA GLN A 224 7.38 -12.77 -19.70
C GLN A 224 6.69 -14.08 -19.29
N ALA A 225 6.70 -15.06 -20.21
CA ALA A 225 6.46 -16.46 -19.90
C ALA A 225 7.57 -16.94 -18.95
N ALA A 226 7.19 -17.62 -17.87
CA ALA A 226 8.11 -18.05 -16.84
C ALA A 226 9.12 -19.08 -17.36
N THR A 227 10.38 -18.95 -16.94
CA THR A 227 11.24 -20.11 -16.72
C THR A 227 12.05 -19.87 -15.46
N VAL A 228 11.96 -20.82 -14.52
CA VAL A 228 12.52 -20.78 -13.16
C VAL A 228 13.83 -21.54 -13.13
N VAL A 229 14.87 -21.00 -12.47
CA VAL A 229 15.78 -21.74 -11.58
C VAL A 229 16.35 -20.78 -10.53
N ALA A 230 16.46 -21.21 -9.27
CA ALA A 230 17.13 -20.48 -8.17
C ALA A 230 18.24 -21.34 -7.54
N PRO A 231 19.33 -20.74 -7.01
CA PRO A 231 20.17 -21.39 -6.02
C PRO A 231 20.20 -20.68 -4.65
N GLN A 232 20.59 -21.49 -3.65
CA GLN A 232 20.37 -21.35 -2.20
C GLN A 232 21.21 -20.27 -1.49
N ARG A 233 20.79 -19.92 -0.25
CA ARG A 233 21.56 -19.09 0.70
C ARG A 233 21.99 -19.89 1.94
N GLY A 234 23.23 -19.64 2.36
CA GLY A 234 23.85 -20.16 3.59
C GLY A 234 23.47 -19.40 4.87
N ALA A 235 23.79 -20.05 5.99
CA ALA A 235 23.31 -19.79 7.35
C ALA A 235 23.95 -18.56 8.04
N ARG A 236 23.24 -18.01 9.04
CA ARG A 236 23.82 -17.10 10.05
C ARG A 236 23.36 -17.41 11.47
N SER A 237 24.34 -17.24 12.36
CA SER A 237 24.39 -17.47 13.80
C SER A 237 23.37 -16.66 14.60
N GLY A 238 22.82 -17.27 15.64
CA GLY A 238 21.79 -16.71 16.52
C GLY A 238 22.38 -16.17 17.83
N ASN A 239 21.73 -15.13 18.35
CA ASN A 239 21.79 -14.80 19.77
C ASN A 239 20.36 -14.46 20.24
N THR A 240 19.97 -15.07 21.36
CA THR A 240 18.60 -15.11 21.87
C THR A 240 18.39 -14.08 22.98
N HIS A 241 17.20 -13.46 23.06
CA HIS A 241 16.36 -13.51 24.28
C HIS A 241 14.97 -12.83 24.13
N ARG A 242 13.99 -13.52 24.75
CA ARG A 242 12.65 -13.15 25.27
C ARG A 242 11.56 -12.64 24.31
N ARG A 243 10.78 -13.57 23.72
CA ARG A 243 9.37 -13.35 23.33
C ARG A 243 8.51 -14.60 23.65
N PRO A 244 7.74 -14.59 24.75
CA PRO A 244 6.81 -15.68 25.04
C PRO A 244 5.80 -15.84 23.90
N ARG A 245 5.54 -17.08 23.45
CA ARG A 245 4.59 -17.45 22.37
C ARG A 245 4.92 -16.98 20.95
N LEU A 246 6.18 -16.71 20.63
CA LEU A 246 6.58 -16.53 19.24
C LEU A 246 6.45 -17.87 18.48
N ILE A 247 5.50 -17.96 17.55
CA ILE A 247 5.44 -19.06 16.58
C ILE A 247 6.36 -18.67 15.42
N GLN A 248 7.55 -19.26 15.38
CA GLN A 248 8.41 -19.18 14.22
C GLN A 248 7.96 -20.23 13.21
N LEU A 249 7.34 -19.79 12.12
CA LEU A 249 7.01 -20.67 11.01
C LEU A 249 8.31 -21.02 10.26
N GLY A 250 8.68 -22.31 10.24
CA GLY A 250 9.83 -22.84 9.49
C GLY A 250 11.12 -23.14 10.27
N GLY A 251 11.06 -23.41 11.58
CA GLY A 251 12.19 -23.91 12.36
C GLY A 251 12.11 -25.42 12.60
N GLU A 252 13.18 -26.17 12.32
CA GLU A 252 13.30 -27.56 12.74
C GLU A 252 13.30 -27.64 14.28
N GLN A 253 12.37 -28.39 14.85
CA GLN A 253 12.34 -28.68 16.28
C GLN A 253 13.46 -29.67 16.62
N THR A 254 14.57 -29.19 17.17
CA THR A 254 15.52 -30.07 17.86
C THR A 254 15.09 -30.23 19.31
N ASN A 255 14.52 -31.40 19.61
CA ASN A 255 14.28 -31.86 20.98
C ASN A 255 15.63 -32.00 21.70
N LEU A 256 15.88 -31.17 22.71
CA LEU A 256 17.00 -31.38 23.63
C LEU A 256 16.46 -31.82 24.99
N ILE A 257 16.85 -33.03 25.36
CA ILE A 257 16.61 -33.67 26.66
C ILE A 257 17.40 -32.90 27.73
N PRO A 258 16.83 -32.55 28.90
CA PRO A 258 17.60 -31.97 29.99
C PRO A 258 18.38 -33.07 30.72
N THR A 259 19.70 -32.96 30.76
CA THR A 259 20.55 -33.73 31.67
C THR A 259 20.79 -32.91 32.93
N GLU A 260 20.46 -33.49 34.09
CA GLU A 260 20.67 -32.90 35.41
C GLU A 260 22.13 -32.94 35.90
N GLN A 261 22.38 -32.08 36.89
CA GLN A 261 23.43 -32.06 37.93
C GLN A 261 24.82 -31.44 37.63
N PRO A 262 25.57 -30.99 38.68
CA PRO A 262 25.19 -30.65 40.05
C PRO A 262 25.73 -29.28 40.56
N SER A 263 25.19 -28.88 41.71
CA SER A 263 25.61 -27.78 42.58
C SER A 263 27.07 -27.85 43.04
N ASN A 264 27.73 -26.69 43.16
CA ASN A 264 28.69 -26.45 44.25
C ASN A 264 28.85 -24.94 44.57
N ASN A 265 28.96 -24.68 45.87
CA ASN A 265 28.98 -23.37 46.54
C ASN A 265 30.37 -22.72 46.61
N GLY A 266 30.36 -21.39 46.77
CA GLY A 266 31.42 -20.57 47.41
C GLY A 266 32.16 -19.65 46.43
N GLY A 267 32.38 -18.36 46.67
CA GLY A 267 32.06 -17.49 47.80
C GLY A 267 32.56 -16.05 47.54
N HIS A 268 31.98 -15.11 48.27
CA HIS A 268 32.43 -13.75 48.63
C HIS A 268 32.97 -12.74 47.60
N GLY A 269 32.26 -11.60 47.53
CA GLY A 269 32.77 -10.29 47.12
C GLY A 269 31.75 -9.18 47.42
N ASN A 270 32.17 -8.14 48.14
CA ASN A 270 31.35 -7.22 48.95
C ASN A 270 30.49 -6.17 48.21
N ALA A 271 29.38 -5.85 48.89
CA ALA A 271 28.61 -4.61 49.02
C ALA A 271 28.94 -3.36 48.17
N ALA A 272 27.90 -2.81 47.54
CA ALA A 272 27.44 -1.43 47.77
C ALA A 272 25.98 -1.21 47.28
N ASN A 273 25.20 -0.66 48.21
CA ASN A 273 23.85 -0.07 48.11
C ASN A 273 23.87 1.08 47.06
N VAL A 274 22.83 1.55 46.34
CA VAL A 274 21.50 2.10 46.66
C VAL A 274 20.83 2.36 45.26
N ASN A 275 19.55 2.17 44.95
CA ASN A 275 18.40 3.01 45.31
C ASN A 275 17.10 2.43 44.71
N ASN A 276 16.09 2.34 45.57
CA ASN A 276 14.69 2.19 45.24
C ASN A 276 14.17 3.43 44.49
N TYR A 277 13.36 3.21 43.43
CA TYR A 277 12.16 4.02 43.22
C TYR A 277 11.00 3.12 42.82
N GLN A 278 9.93 3.29 43.59
CA GLN A 278 8.72 2.48 43.68
C GLN A 278 7.67 3.05 42.72
N SER A 279 7.05 2.20 41.91
CA SER A 279 5.91 2.59 41.06
C SER A 279 4.62 2.67 41.89
N PRO A 280 3.77 3.69 41.73
CA PRO A 280 2.44 3.68 42.33
C PRO A 280 1.48 2.82 41.49
N ALA A 281 0.82 1.87 42.16
CA ALA A 281 -0.33 1.16 41.66
C ALA A 281 -1.54 2.09 41.54
N GLY A 282 -2.29 1.98 40.44
CA GLY A 282 -3.55 2.68 40.21
C GLY A 282 -4.58 1.72 39.61
N ALA A 283 -5.75 1.67 40.25
CA ALA A 283 -6.78 0.65 40.13
C ALA A 283 -7.41 0.48 38.74
N GLY A 284 -7.68 -0.77 38.36
CA GLY A 284 -8.55 -1.11 37.23
C GLY A 284 -10.02 -1.22 37.66
N PRO A 285 -10.98 -0.87 36.80
CA PRO A 285 -12.37 -1.25 37.03
C PRO A 285 -12.66 -2.63 36.43
N SER A 286 -13.22 -3.50 37.27
CA SER A 286 -13.93 -4.72 36.88
C SER A 286 -15.30 -4.38 36.28
N GLY A 287 -15.67 -5.04 35.19
CA GLY A 287 -17.01 -4.99 34.61
C GLY A 287 -17.37 -6.34 34.00
N SER A 288 -18.25 -7.07 34.69
CA SER A 288 -18.79 -8.38 34.34
C SER A 288 -19.61 -8.34 33.05
N GLY A 289 -19.48 -9.38 32.23
CA GLY A 289 -20.19 -9.52 30.96
C GLY A 289 -21.66 -9.95 31.12
N THR A 290 -22.48 -9.54 30.16
CA THR A 290 -23.66 -10.26 29.68
C THR A 290 -23.89 -9.83 28.22
N LEU A 291 -23.81 -10.77 27.28
CA LEU A 291 -24.09 -10.54 25.86
C LEU A 291 -25.61 -10.59 25.63
N PRO A 292 -26.26 -9.58 25.01
CA PRO A 292 -27.61 -9.74 24.49
C PRO A 292 -27.60 -10.48 23.14
N ALA A 293 -28.63 -11.28 22.93
CA ALA A 293 -28.83 -12.15 21.77
C ALA A 293 -29.00 -11.38 20.44
N ASN A 294 -28.47 -11.94 19.35
CA ASN A 294 -28.68 -11.45 17.98
C ASN A 294 -30.18 -11.44 17.62
N PRO A 295 -30.76 -10.30 17.18
CA PRO A 295 -32.00 -10.35 16.41
C PRO A 295 -31.71 -10.93 15.02
N LYS A 296 -32.54 -11.89 14.59
CA LYS A 296 -32.59 -12.38 13.22
C LYS A 296 -32.99 -11.22 12.30
N PHE A 297 -32.16 -10.92 11.31
CA PHE A 297 -32.52 -10.00 10.23
C PHE A 297 -33.13 -10.79 9.07
N GLU A 298 -34.24 -10.30 8.52
CA GLU A 298 -34.76 -10.73 7.22
C GLU A 298 -33.76 -10.32 6.13
N ASP A 299 -33.40 -11.28 5.29
CA ASP A 299 -32.62 -11.05 4.08
C ASP A 299 -33.40 -10.10 3.16
N GLY A 300 -32.90 -8.87 3.00
CA GLY A 300 -33.31 -7.99 1.93
C GLY A 300 -32.75 -8.53 0.62
N GLU A 301 -33.51 -9.44 -0.01
CA GLU A 301 -33.27 -10.00 -1.34
C GLU A 301 -33.03 -8.85 -2.34
N VAL A 302 -31.81 -8.77 -2.90
CA VAL A 302 -31.57 -8.00 -4.11
C VAL A 302 -32.25 -8.76 -5.23
N THR A 303 -33.39 -8.27 -5.71
CA THR A 303 -34.05 -8.83 -6.90
C THR A 303 -33.05 -8.85 -8.06
N GLU A 304 -32.66 -10.06 -8.44
CA GLU A 304 -31.83 -10.34 -9.60
C GLU A 304 -32.58 -9.82 -10.85
N ALA A 305 -31.96 -8.92 -11.60
CA ALA A 305 -32.47 -8.54 -12.91
C ALA A 305 -32.54 -9.81 -13.79
N ALA A 306 -33.60 -9.90 -14.61
CA ALA A 306 -34.01 -11.06 -15.38
C ALA A 306 -32.85 -11.89 -15.99
N PRO A 307 -32.97 -13.23 -16.06
CA PRO A 307 -31.91 -14.09 -16.57
C PRO A 307 -31.58 -13.72 -18.02
N GLU A 308 -30.34 -13.30 -18.27
CA GLU A 308 -29.80 -13.21 -19.62
C GLU A 308 -29.94 -14.57 -20.32
N PRO A 309 -30.15 -14.58 -21.65
CA PRO A 309 -30.34 -15.83 -22.38
C PRO A 309 -29.14 -16.75 -22.15
N GLN A 310 -29.48 -17.95 -21.69
CA GLN A 310 -28.59 -19.08 -21.42
C GLN A 310 -27.45 -19.15 -22.44
N PHE A 311 -26.20 -19.09 -21.96
CA PHE A 311 -25.00 -19.18 -22.78
C PHE A 311 -25.07 -20.44 -23.67
N VAL A 312 -25.31 -20.25 -24.97
CA VAL A 312 -25.18 -21.32 -25.96
C VAL A 312 -23.70 -21.43 -26.30
N ASN A 313 -23.08 -22.51 -25.84
CA ASN A 313 -21.70 -22.84 -26.16
C ASN A 313 -21.55 -23.01 -27.69
N THR A 314 -21.02 -21.98 -28.34
CA THR A 314 -20.78 -21.92 -29.80
C THR A 314 -19.35 -22.36 -30.17
N PHE A 315 -18.57 -22.88 -29.22
CA PHE A 315 -17.31 -23.52 -29.55
C PHE A 315 -17.59 -24.85 -30.27
N GLN A 316 -17.04 -25.01 -31.48
CA GLN A 316 -17.06 -26.30 -32.17
C GLN A 316 -16.46 -27.36 -31.23
N LYS A 317 -17.22 -28.44 -30.99
CA LYS A 317 -16.75 -29.61 -30.23
C LYS A 317 -15.39 -30.01 -30.78
N ARG A 318 -14.37 -29.98 -29.91
CA ARG A 318 -13.00 -30.37 -30.21
C ARG A 318 -13.02 -31.72 -30.94
N GLN A 319 -12.54 -31.76 -32.18
CA GLN A 319 -12.52 -32.99 -32.96
C GLN A 319 -11.75 -34.06 -32.19
N THR A 320 -12.37 -35.22 -32.01
CA THR A 320 -11.70 -36.36 -31.37
C THR A 320 -10.65 -36.93 -32.32
N PRO A 321 -9.56 -37.52 -31.80
CA PRO A 321 -8.45 -38.05 -32.62
C PRO A 321 -8.90 -39.06 -33.69
N LYS A 322 -10.02 -39.76 -33.47
CA LYS A 322 -10.63 -40.67 -34.44
C LYS A 322 -11.25 -39.96 -35.66
N GLY A 323 -11.72 -38.72 -35.53
CA GLY A 323 -12.29 -37.93 -36.62
C GLY A 323 -11.22 -37.39 -37.58
N VAL A 324 -10.06 -36.98 -37.04
CA VAL A 324 -8.94 -36.47 -37.84
C VAL A 324 -8.34 -37.58 -38.73
N LEU A 325 -8.33 -38.83 -38.25
CA LEU A 325 -7.80 -39.97 -39.02
C LEU A 325 -8.75 -40.44 -40.13
N ALA A 326 -10.07 -40.23 -39.99
CA ALA A 326 -11.06 -40.58 -41.01
C ALA A 326 -11.04 -39.60 -42.20
N ASP A 327 -10.86 -38.30 -41.95
CA ASP A 327 -10.77 -37.28 -43.00
C ASP A 327 -9.46 -37.36 -43.80
N ALA A 328 -8.35 -37.73 -43.15
CA ALA A 328 -7.08 -37.97 -43.84
C ALA A 328 -7.16 -39.17 -44.81
N LYS A 329 -7.89 -40.23 -44.43
CA LYS A 329 -8.06 -41.44 -45.26
C LYS A 329 -8.99 -41.21 -46.45
N LYS A 330 -9.93 -40.25 -46.36
CA LYS A 330 -10.83 -39.87 -47.46
C LYS A 330 -10.14 -38.99 -48.50
N ARG A 331 -9.16 -38.16 -48.10
CA ARG A 331 -8.34 -37.35 -49.02
C ARG A 331 -7.28 -38.13 -49.80
N MET A 332 -6.91 -39.33 -49.37
CA MET A 332 -5.96 -40.20 -50.09
C MET A 332 -6.61 -41.17 -51.09
N LYS A 333 -7.95 -41.22 -51.18
CA LYS A 333 -8.67 -42.04 -52.18
C LYS A 333 -9.36 -41.21 -53.27
N GLY A 334 -9.02 -39.92 -53.37
CA GLY A 334 -9.51 -38.99 -54.39
C GLY A 334 -8.43 -38.55 -55.38
N LEU A 335 -7.45 -39.43 -55.65
CA LEU A 335 -6.52 -39.37 -56.78
C LEU A 335 -6.74 -40.64 -57.60
#